data_AF-A0A924Z2N2-F1
#
_entry.id   AF-A0A924Z2N2-F1
#
_cell.length_a   1.000
_cell.length_b   1.000
_cell.length_c   1.000
_cell.angle_alpha   90.00
_cell.angle_beta   90.00
_cell.angle_gamma   90.00
#
_symmetry.space_group_name_H-M   'P 1'
#
loop_
_entity.id
_entity.type
_entity.pdbx_description
1 polymer ?
#
loop_
_entity_poly.entity_id
_entity_poly.type
_entity_poly.pdbx_seq_one_letter_code
_entity_poly.pdbx_strand_id
1 'polypeptide(L)'
;MTRNAPIDHDTGHDTGHACVVLDIAGTTLNADDLRRLKHPLTGGLILFARNWVDRAQLTALTAQIKAVRPDLLVCVDHEGGRVQRFRSDGFTHLPPMAVLGEMWMRDAMAATNAATAAGYVLGAELRACGVDLSFTPVLDLDHGDSGVIGDRAFHRDARVATLLAKSLMHGLLQ
;
A
#
# COMPACT_ATOMS: atom_id res chain seq x y z
N MET A 1 -45.14 9.92 -32.26
CA MET A 1 -43.88 10.47 -32.79
C MET A 1 -43.51 11.70 -31.98
N THR A 2 -42.87 11.53 -30.83
CA THR A 2 -42.31 12.61 -30.03
C THR A 2 -40.79 12.47 -30.10
N ARG A 3 -40.13 13.46 -30.69
CA ARG A 3 -38.67 13.48 -30.89
C ARG A 3 -38.01 13.68 -29.53
N ASN A 4 -37.08 12.80 -29.16
CA ASN A 4 -36.15 13.08 -28.06
C ASN A 4 -35.26 14.25 -28.46
N ALA A 5 -35.17 15.25 -27.58
CA ALA A 5 -34.20 16.32 -27.68
C ALA A 5 -32.77 15.76 -27.49
N PRO A 6 -31.73 16.41 -28.05
CA PRO A 6 -30.35 15.99 -27.85
C PRO A 6 -29.94 16.22 -26.40
N ILE A 7 -29.19 15.27 -25.85
CA ILE A 7 -28.52 15.41 -24.56
C ILE A 7 -27.41 16.45 -24.77
N ASP A 8 -27.50 17.55 -24.04
CA ASP A 8 -26.51 18.62 -24.04
C ASP A 8 -25.22 18.09 -23.37
N HIS A 9 -24.11 18.11 -24.11
CA HIS A 9 -22.79 17.79 -23.56
C HIS A 9 -22.25 19.05 -22.87
N ASP A 10 -22.70 19.27 -21.64
CA ASP A 10 -22.18 20.34 -20.78
C ASP A 10 -20.70 20.09 -20.45
N THR A 11 -19.88 21.11 -20.70
CA THR A 11 -18.42 21.16 -20.57
C THR A 11 -17.97 21.49 -19.14
N GLY A 12 -18.49 20.78 -18.15
CA GLY A 12 -18.01 20.79 -16.77
C GLY A 12 -17.44 19.43 -16.42
N HIS A 13 -16.11 19.28 -16.32
CA HIS A 13 -15.48 18.02 -15.92
C HIS A 13 -15.79 17.69 -14.45
N ASP A 14 -16.94 17.08 -14.21
CA ASP A 14 -17.22 16.27 -13.03
C ASP A 14 -16.40 14.98 -13.13
N THR A 15 -15.16 15.02 -12.67
CA THR A 15 -14.35 13.80 -12.49
C THR A 15 -14.58 13.27 -11.10
N GLY A 16 -15.83 12.87 -10.79
CA GLY A 16 -16.18 12.30 -9.48
C GLY A 16 -15.34 11.08 -9.09
N HIS A 17 -14.71 10.39 -10.05
CA HIS A 17 -13.87 9.21 -9.78
C HIS A 17 -12.63 9.14 -10.69
N ALA A 18 -11.44 9.21 -10.07
CA ALA A 18 -10.16 8.88 -10.69
C ALA A 18 -9.78 7.43 -10.34
N CYS A 19 -9.92 6.50 -11.29
CA CYS A 19 -9.90 5.06 -11.02
C CYS A 19 -8.57 4.35 -11.37
N VAL A 20 -7.60 5.07 -11.94
CA VAL A 20 -6.34 4.47 -12.39
C VAL A 20 -5.27 4.63 -11.32
N VAL A 21 -4.70 3.49 -10.89
CA VAL A 21 -3.43 3.42 -10.16
C VAL A 21 -2.35 3.01 -11.16
N LEU A 22 -1.31 3.81 -11.30
CA LEU A 22 -0.20 3.59 -12.23
C LEU A 22 1.15 3.57 -11.51
N ASP A 23 2.24 3.35 -12.23
CA ASP A 23 3.59 3.45 -11.68
C ASP A 23 4.48 4.36 -12.54
N ILE A 24 5.71 4.56 -12.07
CA ILE A 24 6.76 5.25 -12.82
C ILE A 24 7.97 4.33 -13.03
N ALA A 25 8.76 4.64 -14.05
CA ALA A 25 9.86 3.79 -14.49
C ALA A 25 11.09 3.82 -13.57
N GLY A 26 11.34 4.94 -12.88
CA GLY A 26 12.58 5.16 -12.14
C GLY A 26 12.38 5.86 -10.80
N THR A 27 13.46 6.45 -10.29
CA THR A 27 13.54 7.10 -8.98
C THR A 27 13.25 8.60 -9.02
N THR A 28 13.01 9.14 -10.21
CA THR A 28 12.66 10.54 -10.47
C THR A 28 11.56 10.62 -11.52
N LEU A 29 10.78 11.70 -11.50
CA LEU A 29 9.73 11.95 -12.49
C LEU A 29 10.33 12.42 -13.81
N ASN A 30 9.88 11.83 -14.92
CA ASN A 30 10.14 12.33 -16.26
C ASN A 30 8.91 13.07 -16.84
N ALA A 31 9.04 13.59 -18.06
CA ALA A 31 7.97 14.33 -18.73
C ALA A 31 6.68 13.50 -18.93
N ASP A 32 6.80 12.21 -19.23
CA ASP A 32 5.66 11.30 -19.41
C ASP A 32 4.98 10.97 -18.08
N ASP A 33 5.74 10.87 -16.98
CA ASP A 33 5.18 10.71 -15.65
C ASP A 33 4.35 11.94 -15.27
N LEU A 34 4.89 13.14 -15.47
CA LEU A 34 4.18 14.40 -15.20
C LEU A 34 2.90 14.52 -16.02
N ARG A 35 2.94 14.13 -17.30
CA ARG A 35 1.76 14.10 -18.18
C ARG A 35 0.70 13.12 -17.67
N ARG A 36 1.10 11.91 -17.26
CA ARG A 36 0.19 10.86 -16.75
C ARG A 36 -0.39 11.21 -15.39
N LEU A 37 0.40 11.81 -14.50
CA LEU A 37 -0.07 12.30 -13.20
C LEU A 37 -1.16 13.37 -13.38
N LYS A 38 -1.01 14.30 -14.33
CA LYS A 38 -2.02 15.33 -14.61
C LYS A 38 -3.31 14.80 -15.25
N HIS A 39 -3.35 13.54 -15.67
CA HIS A 39 -4.53 13.00 -16.34
C HIS A 39 -5.70 12.86 -15.35
N PRO A 40 -6.93 13.29 -15.71
CA PRO A 40 -8.07 13.32 -14.77
C PRO A 40 -8.43 11.96 -14.16
N LEU A 41 -8.20 10.85 -14.90
CA LEU A 41 -8.49 9.49 -14.41
C LEU A 41 -7.40 8.91 -13.49
N THR A 42 -6.25 9.57 -13.32
CA THR A 42 -5.17 9.09 -12.45
C THR A 42 -5.50 9.45 -11.00
N GLY A 43 -5.77 8.43 -10.18
CA GLY A 43 -6.12 8.58 -8.77
C GLY A 43 -5.10 8.00 -7.80
N GLY A 44 -4.18 7.16 -8.29
CA GLY A 44 -3.13 6.58 -7.47
C GLY A 44 -1.82 6.34 -8.22
N LEU A 45 -0.74 6.21 -7.44
CA LEU A 45 0.57 5.80 -7.91
C LEU A 45 1.12 4.72 -6.97
N ILE A 46 1.47 3.55 -7.50
CA ILE A 46 2.12 2.49 -6.74
C ILE A 46 3.63 2.50 -6.95
N LEU A 47 4.37 2.43 -5.85
CA LEU A 47 5.83 2.38 -5.81
C LEU A 47 6.33 0.94 -5.69
N PHE A 48 7.43 0.66 -6.37
CA PHE A 48 8.13 -0.62 -6.35
C PHE A 48 9.57 -0.45 -5.87
N ALA A 49 10.28 -1.57 -5.70
CA ALA A 49 11.69 -1.57 -5.31
C ALA A 49 12.59 -0.78 -6.29
N ARG A 50 12.24 -0.71 -7.57
CA ARG A 50 12.96 0.09 -8.58
C ARG A 50 12.84 1.61 -8.38
N ASN A 51 11.88 2.06 -7.57
CA ASN A 51 11.63 3.47 -7.29
C ASN A 51 12.34 3.94 -5.99
N TRP A 52 13.14 3.07 -5.37
CA TRP A 52 13.79 3.27 -4.08
C TRP A 52 15.31 3.35 -4.19
N VAL A 53 15.89 4.37 -3.55
CA VAL A 53 17.34 4.48 -3.30
C VAL A 53 17.58 4.61 -1.79
N ASP A 54 17.02 5.65 -1.18
CA ASP A 54 17.10 5.99 0.24
C ASP A 54 15.88 6.84 0.65
N ARG A 55 15.76 7.16 1.95
CA ARG A 55 14.61 7.93 2.46
C ARG A 55 14.56 9.35 1.92
N ALA A 56 15.71 9.99 1.73
CA ALA A 56 15.76 11.37 1.24
C ALA A 56 15.24 11.45 -0.19
N GLN A 57 15.67 10.53 -1.06
CA GLN A 57 15.18 10.41 -2.43
C GLN A 57 13.69 10.08 -2.46
N LEU A 58 13.23 9.09 -1.68
CA LEU A 58 11.82 8.72 -1.67
C LEU A 58 10.93 9.89 -1.22
N THR A 59 11.32 10.59 -0.15
CA THR A 59 10.60 11.76 0.37
C THR A 59 10.51 12.88 -0.66
N ALA A 60 11.60 13.14 -1.39
CA ALA A 60 11.60 14.13 -2.46
C ALA A 60 10.69 13.71 -3.62
N LEU A 61 10.70 12.43 -4.00
CA LEU A 61 9.87 11.89 -5.05
C LEU A 61 8.37 12.00 -4.71
N THR A 62 7.96 11.56 -3.52
CA THR A 62 6.56 11.65 -3.09
C THR A 62 6.08 13.10 -2.98
N ALA A 63 6.93 14.01 -2.48
CA ALA A 63 6.63 15.44 -2.47
C ALA A 63 6.43 16.01 -3.88
N GLN A 64 7.27 15.62 -4.85
CA GLN A 64 7.11 16.04 -6.26
C GLN A 64 5.81 15.50 -6.88
N ILE A 65 5.46 14.24 -6.60
CA ILE A 65 4.20 13.63 -7.05
C ILE A 65 3.00 14.42 -6.50
N LYS A 66 2.99 14.69 -5.19
CA LYS A 66 1.92 15.44 -4.51
C LYS A 66 1.84 16.90 -4.96
N ALA A 67 2.96 17.52 -5.33
CA ALA A 67 2.95 18.87 -5.91
C ALA A 67 2.24 18.93 -7.27
N VAL A 68 2.26 17.83 -8.04
CA VAL A 68 1.56 17.72 -9.33
C VAL A 68 0.10 17.31 -9.16
N ARG A 69 -0.18 16.39 -8.22
CA ARG A 69 -1.52 15.91 -7.87
C ARG A 69 -1.68 15.76 -6.35
N PRO A 70 -2.16 16.81 -5.66
CA PRO A 70 -2.31 16.78 -4.20
C PRO A 70 -3.28 15.71 -3.68
N ASP A 71 -4.27 15.34 -4.51
CA ASP A 71 -5.36 14.39 -4.22
C ASP A 71 -4.99 12.92 -4.45
N LEU A 72 -3.85 12.64 -5.09
CA LEU A 72 -3.47 11.30 -5.52
C LEU A 72 -2.97 10.44 -4.35
N LEU A 73 -3.37 9.16 -4.29
CA LEU A 73 -2.84 8.19 -3.33
C LEU A 73 -1.48 7.65 -3.77
N VAL A 74 -0.46 7.77 -2.91
CA VAL A 74 0.84 7.13 -3.09
C VAL A 74 0.85 5.81 -2.31
N CYS A 75 0.96 4.70 -3.03
CA CYS A 75 0.81 3.35 -2.49
C CYS A 75 2.10 2.53 -2.61
N VAL A 76 2.22 1.46 -1.84
CA VAL A 76 3.30 0.47 -1.93
C VAL A 76 2.83 -0.91 -1.47
N ASP A 77 3.48 -1.99 -1.91
CA ASP A 77 3.33 -3.29 -1.25
C ASP A 77 4.39 -3.46 -0.15
N HIS A 78 4.02 -3.13 1.08
CA HIS A 78 4.89 -3.30 2.25
C HIS A 78 4.15 -4.15 3.29
N GLU A 79 4.28 -5.47 3.16
CA GLU A 79 3.66 -6.47 4.04
C GLU A 79 4.63 -6.88 5.14
N GLY A 80 5.89 -7.11 4.77
CA GLY A 80 6.92 -7.79 5.56
C GLY A 80 7.42 -9.05 4.86
N GLY A 81 8.54 -9.61 5.34
CA GLY A 81 9.12 -10.82 4.78
C GLY A 81 9.55 -10.65 3.33
N ARG A 82 8.97 -11.45 2.41
CA ARG A 82 9.30 -11.40 0.98
C ARG A 82 8.69 -10.20 0.25
N VAL A 83 7.59 -9.63 0.75
CA VAL A 83 6.92 -8.47 0.14
C VAL A 83 7.15 -7.23 1.00
N GLN A 84 8.31 -6.64 0.80
CA GLN A 84 8.72 -5.40 1.43
C GLN A 84 9.66 -4.69 0.47
N ARG A 85 9.25 -3.52 -0.04
CA ARG A 85 10.01 -2.82 -1.11
C ARG A 85 11.19 -2.04 -0.54
N PHE A 86 10.99 -1.33 0.56
CA PHE A 86 12.03 -0.50 1.19
C PHE A 86 12.63 -1.26 2.38
N ARG A 87 13.93 -1.52 2.33
CA ARG A 87 14.65 -2.40 3.29
C ARG A 87 15.98 -1.82 3.78
N SER A 88 16.37 -0.65 3.32
CA SER A 88 17.67 -0.05 3.62
C SER A 88 17.48 1.33 4.22
N ASP A 89 18.58 1.99 4.59
CA ASP A 89 18.57 3.34 5.16
C ASP A 89 17.58 3.48 6.33
N GLY A 90 17.62 2.53 7.26
CA GLY A 90 16.84 2.59 8.50
C GLY A 90 15.39 2.12 8.41
N PHE A 91 14.89 1.65 7.26
CA PHE A 91 13.62 0.92 7.22
C PHE A 91 13.73 -0.41 7.97
N THR A 92 12.76 -0.70 8.83
CA THR A 92 12.75 -1.92 9.64
C THR A 92 12.41 -3.14 8.78
N HIS A 93 13.19 -4.21 8.90
CA HIS A 93 12.87 -5.49 8.28
C HIS A 93 11.76 -6.18 9.07
N LEU A 94 10.53 -6.15 8.55
CA LEU A 94 9.40 -6.81 9.16
C LEU A 94 9.43 -8.31 8.82
N PRO A 95 9.07 -9.21 9.76
CA PRO A 95 9.00 -10.63 9.47
C PRO A 95 7.85 -10.95 8.50
N PRO A 96 7.86 -12.11 7.83
CA PRO A 96 6.66 -12.62 7.16
C PRO A 96 5.50 -12.76 8.16
N MET A 97 4.26 -12.53 7.70
CA MET A 97 3.10 -12.54 8.60
C MET A 97 2.84 -13.91 9.23
N ALA A 98 3.28 -15.00 8.60
CA ALA A 98 3.20 -16.35 9.18
C ALA A 98 3.90 -16.47 10.54
N VAL A 99 4.96 -15.69 10.79
CA VAL A 99 5.66 -15.68 12.08
C VAL A 99 4.73 -15.22 13.21
N LEU A 100 3.80 -14.30 12.93
CA LEU A 100 2.80 -13.86 13.90
C LEU A 100 1.76 -14.98 14.17
N GLY A 101 1.42 -15.78 13.17
CA GLY A 101 0.61 -16.99 13.34
C GLY A 101 1.30 -18.06 14.19
N GLU A 102 2.58 -18.31 13.94
CA GLU A 102 3.38 -19.24 14.76
C GLU A 102 3.49 -18.75 16.21
N MET A 103 3.67 -17.45 16.41
CA MET A 103 3.70 -16.82 17.72
C MET A 103 2.34 -16.94 18.44
N TRP A 104 1.24 -16.76 17.71
CA TRP A 104 -0.12 -16.90 18.25
C TRP A 104 -0.36 -18.27 18.87
N MET A 105 0.15 -19.34 18.25
CA MET A 105 0.02 -20.70 18.76
C MET A 105 0.72 -20.93 20.10
N ARG A 106 1.63 -20.02 20.50
CA ARG A 106 2.35 -20.04 21.77
C ARG A 106 1.77 -19.06 22.78
N ASP A 107 1.50 -17.83 22.34
CA ASP A 107 0.93 -16.75 23.14
C ASP A 107 0.16 -15.77 22.23
N ALA A 108 -1.17 -15.87 22.27
CA ALA A 108 -2.05 -15.05 21.45
C ALA A 108 -1.95 -13.55 21.79
N MET A 109 -1.80 -13.20 23.08
CA MET A 109 -1.75 -11.80 23.49
C MET A 109 -0.43 -11.16 23.04
N ALA A 110 0.68 -11.86 23.23
CA ALA A 110 1.98 -11.40 22.74
C ALA A 110 1.99 -11.28 21.21
N ALA A 111 1.35 -12.20 20.48
CA ALA A 111 1.24 -12.12 19.03
C ALA A 111 0.42 -10.91 18.56
N THR A 112 -0.70 -10.58 19.22
CA THR A 112 -1.47 -9.37 18.90
C THR A 112 -0.72 -8.07 19.19
N ASN A 113 0.08 -8.04 20.27
CA ASN A 113 0.93 -6.90 20.59
C ASN A 113 2.03 -6.73 19.53
N ALA A 114 2.66 -7.83 19.13
CA ALA A 114 3.67 -7.84 18.07
C ALA A 114 3.08 -7.40 16.72
N ALA A 115 1.89 -7.88 16.36
CA ALA A 115 1.20 -7.46 15.14
C ALA A 115 0.88 -5.96 15.16
N THR A 116 0.41 -5.43 16.29
CA THR A 116 0.14 -3.99 16.46
C THR A 116 1.42 -3.16 16.33
N ALA A 117 2.52 -3.61 16.96
CA ALA A 117 3.82 -2.94 16.85
C ALA A 117 4.36 -2.96 15.41
N ALA A 118 4.23 -4.09 14.71
CA ALA A 118 4.60 -4.20 13.30
C ALA A 118 3.81 -3.22 12.42
N GLY A 119 2.50 -3.13 12.63
CA GLY A 119 1.63 -2.18 11.94
C GLY A 119 2.03 -0.73 12.19
N TYR A 120 2.35 -0.38 13.45
CA TYR A 120 2.80 0.97 13.81
C TYR A 120 4.11 1.33 13.11
N VAL A 121 5.13 0.46 13.17
CA VAL A 121 6.43 0.69 12.52
C VAL A 121 6.25 0.84 11.02
N LEU A 122 5.49 -0.06 10.40
CA LEU A 122 5.18 -0.04 8.96
C LEU A 122 4.55 1.29 8.56
N GLY A 123 3.47 1.69 9.24
CA GLY A 123 2.75 2.93 8.94
C GLY A 123 3.60 4.17 9.18
N ALA A 124 4.31 4.23 10.32
CA ALA A 124 5.11 5.39 10.70
C ALA A 124 6.29 5.62 9.73
N GLU A 125 7.03 4.58 9.36
CA GLU A 125 8.17 4.69 8.44
C GLU A 125 7.73 5.10 7.02
N LEU A 126 6.63 4.54 6.53
CA LEU A 126 6.06 4.90 5.23
C LEU A 126 5.54 6.34 5.19
N ARG A 127 4.78 6.76 6.21
CA ARG A 127 4.28 8.13 6.32
C ARG A 127 5.40 9.16 6.42
N ALA A 128 6.50 8.82 7.11
CA ALA A 128 7.67 9.69 7.18
C ALA A 128 8.30 9.98 5.80
N CYS A 129 8.07 9.11 4.82
CA CYS A 129 8.51 9.28 3.43
C CYS A 129 7.39 9.74 2.48
N GLY A 130 6.22 10.12 2.98
CA GLY A 130 5.09 10.61 2.18
C GLY A 130 4.31 9.54 1.42
N VAL A 131 4.37 8.27 1.87
CA VAL A 131 3.54 7.18 1.34
C VAL A 131 2.24 7.10 2.15
N ASP A 132 1.09 7.05 1.46
CA ASP A 132 -0.23 7.10 2.08
C ASP A 132 -0.78 5.72 2.45
N LEU A 133 -0.48 4.70 1.65
CA LEU A 133 -1.12 3.38 1.75
C LEU A 133 -0.12 2.25 1.50
N SER A 134 -0.17 1.22 2.34
CA SER A 134 0.40 -0.09 2.02
C SER A 134 -0.73 -1.07 1.67
N PHE A 135 -0.55 -1.88 0.63
CA PHE A 135 -1.47 -2.97 0.28
C PHE A 135 -1.27 -4.19 1.20
N THR A 136 -1.64 -4.02 2.47
CA THR A 136 -1.54 -5.00 3.56
C THR A 136 -2.72 -4.74 4.53
N PRO A 137 -3.25 -5.73 5.28
CA PRO A 137 -2.82 -7.12 5.44
C PRO A 137 -3.22 -8.07 4.30
N VAL A 138 -2.41 -9.12 4.09
CA VAL A 138 -2.84 -10.32 3.35
C VAL A 138 -3.83 -11.10 4.22
N LEU A 139 -5.01 -11.39 3.68
CA LEU A 139 -6.08 -12.14 4.36
C LEU A 139 -6.34 -13.53 3.76
N ASP A 140 -5.50 -13.94 2.81
CA ASP A 140 -5.49 -15.31 2.31
C ASP A 140 -5.15 -16.28 3.46
N LEU A 141 -5.85 -17.41 3.49
CA LEU A 141 -5.61 -18.46 4.48
C LEU A 141 -4.52 -19.41 4.00
N ASP A 142 -3.62 -19.78 4.92
CA ASP A 142 -2.55 -20.72 4.59
C ASP A 142 -3.07 -22.16 4.49
N HIS A 143 -3.43 -22.57 3.27
CA HIS A 143 -3.80 -23.95 3.01
C HIS A 143 -2.60 -24.87 2.70
N GLY A 144 -1.39 -24.34 2.59
CA GLY A 144 -0.15 -25.08 2.31
C GLY A 144 0.22 -25.21 0.82
N ASP A 145 -0.72 -24.98 -0.10
CA ASP A 145 -0.54 -25.30 -1.53
C ASP A 145 -0.16 -24.10 -2.40
N SER A 146 -0.19 -22.87 -1.86
CA SER A 146 0.06 -21.65 -2.64
C SER A 146 1.49 -21.16 -2.48
N GLY A 147 2.34 -21.36 -3.49
CA GLY A 147 3.70 -20.79 -3.52
C GLY A 147 3.74 -19.26 -3.63
N VAL A 148 2.65 -18.62 -4.08
CA VAL A 148 2.54 -17.15 -4.20
C VAL A 148 2.22 -16.51 -2.84
N ILE A 149 1.32 -17.13 -2.06
CA ILE A 149 0.98 -16.66 -0.71
C ILE A 149 2.03 -17.15 0.28
N GLY A 150 2.13 -18.47 0.50
CA GLY A 150 3.07 -19.07 1.45
C GLY A 150 3.11 -18.32 2.79
N ASP A 151 4.32 -17.94 3.21
CA ASP A 151 4.61 -17.21 4.46
C ASP A 151 4.01 -15.79 4.58
N ARG A 152 3.32 -15.30 3.55
CA ARG A 152 2.58 -14.02 3.59
C ARG A 152 1.24 -14.13 4.30
N ALA A 153 0.65 -15.32 4.34
CA ALA A 153 -0.58 -15.55 5.09
C ALA A 153 -0.26 -15.55 6.59
N PHE A 154 -1.16 -14.96 7.39
CA PHE A 154 -1.02 -15.01 8.86
C PHE A 154 -1.17 -16.42 9.40
N HIS A 155 -2.20 -17.15 8.96
CA HIS A 155 -2.53 -18.46 9.51
C HIS A 155 -3.56 -19.20 8.64
N ARG A 156 -3.71 -20.52 8.84
CA ARG A 156 -4.75 -21.35 8.21
C ARG A 156 -6.15 -21.12 8.78
N ASP A 157 -6.24 -20.89 10.09
CA ASP A 157 -7.50 -20.61 10.79
C ASP A 157 -7.91 -19.14 10.58
N ALA A 158 -9.07 -18.93 9.94
CA ALA A 158 -9.62 -17.61 9.65
C ALA A 158 -9.78 -16.72 10.89
N ARG A 159 -10.05 -17.30 12.07
CA ARG A 159 -10.21 -16.54 13.31
C ARG A 159 -8.88 -15.95 13.77
N VAL A 160 -7.81 -16.73 13.65
CA VAL A 160 -6.45 -16.29 13.97
C VAL A 160 -5.99 -15.22 12.98
N ALA A 161 -6.17 -15.47 11.68
CA ALA A 161 -5.85 -14.50 10.64
C ALA A 161 -6.60 -13.18 10.85
N THR A 162 -7.89 -13.24 11.16
CA THR A 162 -8.72 -12.04 11.43
C THR A 162 -8.18 -11.22 12.60
N LEU A 163 -7.86 -11.87 13.72
CA LEU A 163 -7.41 -11.16 14.93
C LEU A 163 -6.02 -10.55 14.74
N LEU A 164 -5.08 -11.27 14.13
CA LEU A 164 -3.76 -10.75 13.82
C LEU A 164 -3.78 -9.61 12.80
N ALA A 165 -4.55 -9.77 11.72
CA ALA A 165 -4.72 -8.73 10.71
C ALA A 165 -5.39 -7.48 11.29
N LYS A 166 -6.40 -7.64 12.16
CA LYS A 166 -7.02 -6.53 12.89
C LYS A 166 -6.02 -5.81 13.79
N SER A 167 -5.18 -6.54 14.51
CA SER A 167 -4.11 -5.95 15.32
C SER A 167 -3.09 -5.19 14.47
N LEU A 168 -2.67 -5.73 13.32
CA LEU A 168 -1.83 -5.01 12.36
C LEU A 168 -2.50 -3.70 11.91
N MET A 169 -3.78 -3.75 11.51
CA MET A 169 -4.54 -2.57 11.10
C MET A 169 -4.66 -1.54 12.23
N HIS A 170 -4.83 -1.96 13.48
CA HIS A 170 -4.80 -1.02 14.63
C HIS A 170 -3.44 -0.32 14.78
N GLY A 171 -2.34 -0.98 14.43
CA GLY A 171 -1.02 -0.34 14.37
C GLY A 171 -0.94 0.70 13.25
N LEU A 172 -1.47 0.38 12.06
CA LEU A 172 -1.44 1.28 10.89
C LEU A 172 -2.26 2.56 11.08
N LEU A 173 -3.30 2.52 11.92
CA LEU A 173 -4.18 3.67 12.21
C LEU A 173 -3.57 4.72 13.14
N GLN A 174 -2.49 4.38 13.85
CA GLN A 174 -1.77 5.28 14.77
C GLN A 174 -0.79 6.13 13.98
#